data_AF-A0A0C2Z7K9-F1
#
_entry.id   AF-A0A0C2Z7K9-F1
#
_cell.length_a   1.000
_cell.length_b   1.000
_cell.length_c   1.000
_cell.angle_alpha   90.00
_cell.angle_beta   90.00
_cell.angle_gamma   90.00
#
_symmetry.space_group_name_H-M   'P 1'
#
loop_
_entity.id
_entity.type
_entity.pdbx_description
1 polymer ?
#
loop_
_entity_poly.entity_id
_entity_poly.type
_entity_poly.pdbx_seq_one_letter_code
_entity_poly.pdbx_strand_id
1 'polypeptide(L)'
;MDELIAKLPLLEIPNLNIPIENIPLLAHPAVVHLAIAIPLIVVLIEIFNTFFKKRALSVTSFFLLMLMCVVVLGAYLTGGVDGKVAADTLSSDGVETLKEHKFIGIYLVYASGVVLLFKLFSMMFNAPSIRFLFIIVLLGYSALSLYQGKEGGELIYEHGANVAKVTQLDDKLFDLEEAMNELNTSLNEKDATIKTLENNLTTLQSTLLDTQAIEAQIVKLNATIEALTQEKTTLTQEVAGLKTQLLDESNKLKAQESNATEQNNKLLEQIKGLEAQIQAIQAEKSKAQTYIETLTKELEEAKKIVTTPATQETKSQGGNTRGVRG
;
A
#
# COMPACT_ATOMS: atom_id res chain seq x y z
N MET A 1 10.66 -53.29 -52.50
CA MET A 1 11.96 -52.63 -52.74
C MET A 1 12.84 -52.79 -51.51
N ASP A 2 12.18 -52.86 -50.35
CA ASP A 2 12.66 -53.03 -48.98
C ASP A 2 13.64 -54.20 -48.81
N GLU A 3 13.34 -55.39 -49.36
CA GLU A 3 14.24 -56.56 -49.28
C GLU A 3 15.57 -56.38 -50.06
N LEU A 4 15.58 -55.46 -51.04
CA LEU A 4 16.75 -55.13 -51.88
C LEU A 4 17.62 -54.05 -51.21
N ILE A 5 17.00 -53.14 -50.45
CA ILE A 5 17.68 -52.08 -49.69
C ILE A 5 18.37 -52.68 -48.45
N ALA A 6 17.73 -53.64 -47.77
CA ALA A 6 18.25 -54.32 -46.59
C ALA A 6 19.56 -55.10 -46.81
N LYS A 7 19.96 -55.37 -48.07
CA LYS A 7 21.16 -56.14 -48.43
C LYS A 7 22.32 -55.30 -48.98
N LEU A 8 22.18 -53.97 -49.03
CA LEU A 8 23.23 -53.10 -49.57
C LEU A 8 24.36 -52.90 -48.53
N PRO A 9 25.64 -52.83 -48.97
CA PRO A 9 26.77 -52.70 -48.05
C PRO A 9 26.79 -51.32 -47.37
N LEU A 10 27.04 -51.27 -46.07
CA LEU A 10 27.21 -50.02 -45.32
C LEU A 10 28.38 -49.20 -45.89
N LEU A 11 28.07 -48.18 -46.68
CA LEU A 11 29.03 -47.20 -47.18
C LEU A 11 29.04 -46.00 -46.24
N GLU A 12 30.16 -45.76 -45.59
CA GLU A 12 30.39 -44.54 -44.82
C GLU A 12 31.05 -43.49 -45.71
N ILE A 13 30.52 -42.27 -45.73
CA ILE A 13 31.24 -41.14 -46.30
C ILE A 13 32.35 -40.79 -45.30
N PRO A 14 33.62 -40.66 -45.73
CA PRO A 14 34.72 -40.28 -44.84
C PRO A 14 34.33 -39.06 -43.99
N ASN A 15 34.65 -39.06 -42.69
CA ASN A 15 34.37 -37.93 -41.81
C ASN A 15 35.11 -36.68 -42.30
N LEU A 16 34.44 -35.87 -43.12
CA LEU A 16 34.92 -34.53 -43.44
C LEU A 16 34.66 -33.66 -42.20
N ASN A 17 35.73 -33.12 -41.62
CA ASN A 17 35.65 -32.15 -40.53
C ASN A 17 35.27 -30.77 -41.08
N ILE A 18 34.04 -30.66 -41.60
CA ILE A 18 33.43 -29.41 -42.07
C ILE A 18 32.77 -28.77 -40.83
N PRO A 19 32.81 -27.44 -40.65
CA PRO A 19 32.06 -26.77 -39.58
C PRO A 19 30.55 -26.83 -39.85
N ILE A 20 29.94 -27.99 -39.58
CA ILE A 20 28.51 -28.28 -39.83
C ILE A 20 27.60 -27.63 -38.76
N GLU A 21 28.18 -27.11 -37.67
CA GLU A 21 27.46 -26.55 -36.53
C GLU A 21 26.65 -25.28 -36.86
N ASN A 22 26.99 -24.60 -37.95
CA ASN A 22 26.32 -23.35 -38.36
C ASN A 22 25.26 -23.55 -39.47
N ILE A 23 24.92 -24.79 -39.82
CA ILE A 23 23.88 -25.04 -40.83
C ILE A 23 22.50 -24.80 -40.20
N PRO A 24 21.62 -23.97 -40.80
CA PRO A 24 20.27 -23.77 -40.28
C PRO A 24 19.50 -25.09 -40.22
N LEU A 25 18.84 -25.36 -39.08
CA LEU A 25 18.14 -26.62 -38.81
C LEU A 25 17.11 -26.97 -39.90
N LEU A 26 16.38 -25.98 -40.40
CA LEU A 26 15.33 -26.14 -41.42
C LEU A 26 15.85 -25.97 -42.87
N ALA A 27 17.17 -25.93 -43.08
CA ALA A 27 17.72 -25.83 -44.43
C ALA A 27 17.50 -27.11 -45.25
N HIS A 28 17.45 -28.27 -44.57
CA HIS A 28 17.41 -29.57 -45.24
C HIS A 28 16.24 -29.74 -46.21
N PRO A 29 14.97 -29.49 -45.82
CA PRO A 29 13.85 -29.59 -46.75
C PRO A 29 14.04 -28.74 -48.00
N ALA A 30 14.44 -27.47 -47.88
CA ALA A 30 14.64 -26.59 -49.03
C ALA A 30 15.70 -27.13 -50.01
N VAL A 31 16.81 -27.66 -49.49
CA VAL A 31 17.90 -28.20 -50.31
C VAL A 31 17.50 -29.54 -50.96
N VAL A 32 16.74 -30.40 -50.26
CA VAL A 32 16.22 -31.66 -50.81
C VAL A 32 15.23 -31.44 -51.95
N HIS A 33 14.29 -30.49 -51.81
CA HIS A 33 13.35 -30.19 -52.90
C HIS A 33 14.09 -29.76 -54.17
N LEU A 34 15.15 -28.96 -54.04
CA LEU A 34 16.01 -28.60 -55.16
C LEU A 34 16.77 -29.81 -55.72
N ALA A 35 17.30 -30.68 -54.84
CA ALA A 35 18.01 -31.91 -55.23
C ALA A 35 17.13 -32.86 -56.07
N ILE A 36 15.83 -32.93 -55.76
CA ILE A 36 14.84 -33.75 -56.48
C ILE A 36 14.41 -33.06 -57.80
N ALA A 37 14.26 -31.73 -57.81
CA ALA A 37 13.78 -31.01 -58.99
C ALA A 37 14.79 -31.01 -60.15
N ILE A 38 16.09 -30.84 -59.85
CA ILE A 38 17.14 -30.75 -60.88
C ILE A 38 17.18 -31.97 -61.82
N PRO A 39 17.26 -33.23 -61.36
CA PRO A 39 17.32 -34.38 -62.27
C PRO A 39 16.08 -34.49 -63.16
N LEU A 40 14.89 -34.12 -62.67
CA LEU A 40 13.67 -34.09 -63.48
C LEU A 40 13.76 -33.06 -64.62
N ILE A 41 14.27 -31.87 -64.33
CA ILE A 41 14.52 -30.83 -65.34
C ILE A 41 15.55 -31.33 -66.37
N VAL A 42 16.61 -31.99 -65.90
CA VAL A 42 17.63 -32.57 -66.79
C VAL A 42 17.04 -33.65 -67.69
N VAL A 43 16.16 -34.52 -67.19
CA VAL A 43 15.44 -35.52 -68.00
C VAL A 43 14.67 -34.83 -69.13
N LEU A 44 13.91 -33.78 -68.82
CA LEU A 44 13.14 -33.04 -69.83
C LEU A 44 14.05 -32.41 -70.89
N ILE A 45 15.16 -31.78 -70.46
CA ILE A 45 16.14 -31.19 -71.37
C ILE A 45 16.77 -32.26 -72.27
N GLU A 46 17.09 -33.44 -71.76
CA GLU A 46 17.73 -34.51 -72.52
C GLU A 46 16.78 -35.21 -73.49
N ILE A 47 15.51 -35.39 -73.11
CA ILE A 47 14.45 -35.82 -74.03
C ILE A 47 14.32 -34.80 -75.17
N PHE A 48 14.20 -33.51 -74.84
CA PHE A 48 14.10 -32.45 -75.86
C PHE A 48 15.37 -32.39 -76.74
N ASN A 49 16.56 -32.51 -76.15
CA ASN A 49 17.82 -32.54 -76.88
C ASN A 49 17.94 -33.74 -77.82
N THR A 50 17.27 -34.85 -77.54
CA THR A 50 17.20 -36.01 -78.43
C THR A 50 16.53 -35.67 -79.76
N PHE A 51 15.50 -34.82 -79.75
CA PHE A 51 14.79 -34.36 -80.97
C PHE A 51 15.53 -33.21 -81.68
N PHE A 52 15.97 -32.19 -80.93
CA PHE A 52 16.51 -30.95 -81.50
C PHE A 52 18.03 -30.94 -81.72
N LYS A 53 18.76 -31.85 -81.07
CA LYS A 53 20.22 -32.04 -81.21
C LYS A 53 21.03 -30.76 -81.06
N LYS A 54 20.61 -29.85 -80.19
CA LYS A 54 21.27 -28.55 -79.99
C LYS A 54 22.40 -28.69 -78.97
N ARG A 55 23.62 -28.31 -79.36
CA ARG A 55 24.79 -28.33 -78.46
C ARG A 55 24.55 -27.57 -77.16
N ALA A 56 23.84 -26.43 -77.20
CA ALA A 56 23.53 -25.64 -76.02
C ALA A 56 22.77 -26.44 -74.96
N LEU A 57 21.77 -27.24 -75.35
CA LEU A 57 20.97 -28.06 -74.42
C LEU A 57 21.83 -29.11 -73.71
N SER A 58 22.76 -29.75 -74.44
CA SER A 58 23.67 -30.73 -73.86
C SER A 58 24.67 -30.11 -72.88
N VAL A 59 25.06 -28.85 -73.09
CA VAL A 59 25.94 -28.12 -72.19
C VAL A 59 25.17 -27.66 -70.95
N THR A 60 23.96 -27.15 -71.13
CA THR A 60 23.06 -26.77 -70.01
C THR A 60 22.78 -27.96 -69.10
N SER A 61 22.45 -29.13 -69.66
CA SER A 61 22.19 -30.33 -68.85
C SER A 61 23.44 -30.83 -68.12
N PHE A 62 24.63 -30.69 -68.70
CA PHE A 62 25.88 -30.99 -68.00
C PHE A 62 26.10 -30.07 -66.79
N PHE A 63 25.91 -28.76 -66.94
CA PHE A 63 26.03 -27.82 -65.81
C PHE A 63 24.98 -28.07 -64.73
N LEU A 64 23.74 -28.39 -65.12
CA LEU A 64 22.70 -28.76 -64.16
C LEU A 64 23.05 -30.05 -63.40
N LEU A 65 23.68 -31.03 -64.04
CA LEU A 65 24.15 -32.24 -63.35
C LEU A 65 25.33 -31.98 -62.41
N MET A 66 26.22 -31.04 -62.77
CA MET A 66 27.27 -30.58 -61.85
C MET A 66 26.65 -29.90 -60.62
N LEU A 67 25.68 -29.00 -60.85
CA LEU A 67 24.92 -28.37 -59.77
C LEU A 67 24.18 -29.41 -58.92
N MET A 68 23.56 -30.42 -59.55
CA MET A 68 22.91 -31.52 -58.85
C MET A 68 23.85 -32.22 -57.89
N CYS A 69 25.09 -32.54 -58.29
CA CYS A 69 26.06 -33.19 -57.40
C CYS A 69 26.34 -32.34 -56.15
N VAL A 70 26.50 -31.02 -56.33
CA VAL A 70 26.71 -30.07 -55.22
C VAL A 70 25.48 -30.00 -54.31
N VAL A 71 24.28 -29.88 -54.89
CA VAL A 71 23.02 -29.76 -54.14
C VAL A 71 22.70 -31.05 -53.39
N VAL A 72 22.92 -32.23 -53.98
CA VAL A 72 22.70 -33.54 -53.33
C VAL A 72 23.69 -33.74 -52.19
N LEU A 73 24.94 -33.33 -52.35
CA LEU A 73 25.90 -33.29 -51.24
C LEU A 73 25.43 -32.33 -50.14
N GLY A 74 24.94 -31.15 -50.51
CA GLY A 74 24.36 -30.19 -49.56
C GLY A 74 23.14 -30.76 -48.83
N ALA A 75 22.28 -31.51 -49.52
CA ALA A 75 21.12 -32.19 -48.95
C ALA A 75 21.56 -33.24 -47.92
N TYR A 76 22.60 -34.01 -48.23
CA TYR A 76 23.18 -34.98 -47.29
C TYR A 76 23.75 -34.30 -46.04
N LEU A 77 24.53 -33.23 -46.21
CA LEU A 77 25.15 -32.53 -45.08
C LEU A 77 24.11 -31.86 -44.17
N THR A 78 23.13 -31.17 -44.77
CA THR A 78 22.02 -30.53 -44.03
C THR A 78 21.14 -31.56 -43.34
N GLY A 79 20.86 -32.70 -43.99
CA GLY A 79 20.10 -33.81 -43.41
C GLY A 79 20.81 -34.52 -42.26
N GLY A 80 22.15 -34.51 -42.25
CA GLY A 80 22.93 -35.02 -41.13
C GLY A 80 22.79 -34.17 -39.85
N VAL A 81 22.56 -32.87 -39.97
CA VAL A 81 22.24 -31.98 -38.83
C VAL A 81 20.80 -32.18 -38.40
N ASP A 82 19.89 -32.13 -39.36
CA ASP A 82 18.45 -32.22 -39.13
C ASP A 82 18.06 -33.57 -38.50
N GLY A 83 18.60 -34.67 -39.05
CA GLY A 83 18.36 -36.02 -38.54
C GLY A 83 18.88 -36.27 -37.12
N LYS A 84 19.97 -35.60 -36.69
CA LYS A 84 20.46 -35.74 -35.30
C LYS A 84 19.46 -35.16 -34.31
N VAL A 85 18.85 -34.02 -34.63
CA VAL A 85 17.85 -33.38 -33.77
C VAL A 85 16.54 -34.16 -33.79
N ALA A 86 16.14 -34.67 -34.95
CA ALA A 86 14.93 -35.48 -35.08
C ALA A 86 15.03 -36.80 -34.30
N ALA A 87 16.18 -37.48 -34.34
CA ALA A 87 16.39 -38.80 -33.73
C ALA A 87 16.05 -38.85 -32.22
N ASP A 88 16.31 -37.77 -31.48
CA ASP A 88 16.03 -37.71 -30.03
C ASP A 88 14.52 -37.68 -29.71
N THR A 89 13.70 -37.35 -30.71
CA THR A 89 12.25 -37.16 -30.54
C THR A 89 11.40 -38.19 -31.26
N LEU A 90 12.03 -39.04 -32.09
CA LEU A 90 11.36 -40.07 -32.87
C LEU A 90 11.12 -41.33 -32.05
N SER A 91 10.05 -42.07 -32.39
CA SER A 91 9.82 -43.43 -31.91
C SER A 91 10.89 -44.39 -32.44
N SER A 92 10.96 -45.61 -31.90
CA SER A 92 11.89 -46.64 -32.41
C SER A 92 11.72 -46.88 -33.92
N ASP A 93 10.48 -46.91 -34.38
CA ASP A 93 10.09 -47.08 -35.78
C ASP A 93 10.55 -45.87 -36.63
N GLY A 94 10.28 -44.65 -36.15
CA GLY A 94 10.74 -43.42 -36.82
C GLY A 94 12.27 -43.30 -36.89
N VAL A 95 12.99 -43.81 -35.90
CA VAL A 95 14.47 -43.87 -35.93
C VAL A 95 14.97 -44.86 -36.98
N GLU A 96 14.26 -45.96 -37.21
CA GLU A 96 14.57 -46.93 -38.26
C GLU A 96 14.35 -46.31 -39.65
N THR A 97 13.18 -45.72 -39.88
CA THR A 97 12.86 -44.97 -41.11
C THR A 97 13.88 -43.84 -41.37
N LEU A 98 14.31 -43.11 -40.34
CA LEU A 98 15.36 -42.08 -40.45
C LEU A 98 16.70 -42.66 -40.90
N LYS A 99 17.08 -43.86 -40.41
CA LYS A 99 18.33 -44.53 -40.81
C LYS A 99 18.26 -44.99 -42.26
N GLU A 100 17.15 -45.58 -42.68
CA GLU A 100 16.93 -45.99 -44.07
C GLU A 100 16.96 -44.79 -45.01
N HIS A 101 16.25 -43.72 -44.64
CA HIS A 101 16.27 -42.45 -45.37
C HIS A 101 17.69 -41.90 -45.51
N LYS A 102 18.47 -41.87 -44.42
CA LYS A 102 19.88 -41.44 -44.47
C LYS A 102 20.71 -42.33 -45.40
N PHE A 103 20.47 -43.64 -45.38
CA PHE A 103 21.24 -44.61 -46.15
C PHE A 103 21.01 -44.46 -47.66
N ILE A 104 19.75 -44.32 -48.10
CA ILE A 104 19.42 -44.04 -49.50
C ILE A 104 20.00 -42.68 -49.93
N GLY A 105 19.99 -41.69 -49.03
CA GLY A 105 20.64 -40.39 -49.27
C GLY A 105 22.12 -40.50 -49.60
N ILE A 106 22.86 -41.40 -48.92
CA ILE A 106 24.28 -41.68 -49.23
C ILE A 106 24.43 -42.28 -50.64
N TYR A 107 23.58 -43.23 -51.02
CA TYR A 107 23.62 -43.78 -52.38
C TYR A 107 23.33 -42.75 -53.45
N LEU A 108 22.40 -41.82 -53.20
CA LEU A 108 22.12 -40.73 -54.13
C LEU A 108 23.32 -39.81 -54.32
N VAL A 109 24.11 -39.53 -53.27
CA VAL A 109 25.37 -38.78 -53.41
C VAL A 109 26.33 -39.51 -54.36
N TYR A 110 26.59 -40.79 -54.15
CA TYR A 110 27.48 -41.56 -55.03
C TYR A 110 26.92 -41.71 -56.45
N ALA A 111 25.63 -42.02 -56.56
CA ALA A 111 24.95 -42.18 -57.84
C ALA A 111 24.94 -40.87 -58.65
N SER A 112 24.88 -39.70 -58.01
CA SER A 112 24.97 -38.41 -58.70
C SER A 112 26.29 -38.25 -59.46
N GLY A 113 27.41 -38.67 -58.85
CA GLY A 113 28.72 -38.71 -59.49
C GLY A 113 28.76 -39.69 -60.65
N VAL A 114 28.16 -40.88 -60.50
CA VAL A 114 28.06 -41.87 -61.59
C VAL A 114 27.25 -41.30 -62.76
N VAL A 115 26.09 -40.68 -62.50
CA VAL A 115 25.26 -40.04 -63.54
C VAL A 115 26.03 -38.95 -64.28
N LEU A 116 26.79 -38.12 -63.56
CA LEU A 116 27.65 -37.09 -64.17
C LEU A 116 28.74 -37.69 -65.06
N LEU A 117 29.40 -38.78 -64.61
CA LEU A 117 30.39 -39.50 -65.42
C LEU A 117 29.77 -40.10 -66.68
N PHE A 118 28.59 -40.72 -66.57
CA PHE A 118 27.84 -41.23 -67.72
C PHE A 118 27.47 -40.12 -68.71
N LYS A 119 27.11 -38.92 -68.22
CA LYS A 119 26.89 -37.76 -69.09
C LYS A 119 28.16 -37.38 -69.84
N LEU A 120 29.32 -37.37 -69.18
CA LEU A 120 30.60 -37.07 -69.81
C LEU A 120 30.93 -38.10 -70.92
N PHE A 121 30.75 -39.40 -70.65
CA PHE A 121 30.92 -40.46 -71.64
C PHE A 121 29.95 -40.31 -72.82
N SER A 122 28.67 -40.01 -72.55
CA SER A 122 27.66 -39.77 -73.57
C SER A 122 28.01 -38.61 -74.51
N MET A 123 28.63 -37.55 -73.97
CA MET A 123 29.13 -36.42 -74.77
C MET A 123 30.36 -36.78 -75.60
N MET A 124 31.26 -37.63 -75.08
CA MET A 124 32.51 -38.01 -75.75
C MET A 124 32.28 -38.88 -76.99
N PHE A 125 31.40 -39.88 -76.90
CA PHE A 125 31.24 -40.89 -77.96
C PHE A 125 30.16 -40.56 -78.99
N ASN A 126 29.27 -39.59 -78.72
CA ASN A 126 28.20 -39.12 -79.63
C ASN A 126 27.34 -40.25 -80.26
N ALA A 127 27.30 -41.44 -79.64
CA ALA A 127 26.55 -42.58 -80.14
C ALA A 127 25.11 -42.56 -79.62
N PRO A 128 24.09 -42.81 -80.47
CA PRO A 128 22.69 -42.76 -80.05
C PRO A 128 22.34 -43.80 -78.98
N SER A 129 22.98 -44.98 -79.00
CA SER A 129 22.81 -46.03 -77.98
C SER A 129 23.30 -45.58 -76.59
N ILE A 130 24.45 -44.90 -76.51
CA ILE A 130 25.01 -44.38 -75.26
C ILE A 130 24.12 -43.25 -74.72
N ARG A 131 23.58 -42.40 -75.59
CA ARG A 131 22.61 -41.37 -75.20
C ARG A 131 21.33 -41.96 -74.64
N PHE A 132 20.79 -42.98 -75.30
CA PHE A 132 19.61 -43.69 -74.82
C PHE A 132 19.86 -44.36 -73.47
N LEU A 133 20.99 -45.05 -73.32
CA LEU A 133 21.40 -45.65 -72.04
C LEU A 133 21.52 -44.60 -70.93
N PHE A 134 22.13 -43.45 -71.23
CA PHE A 134 22.24 -42.35 -70.29
C PHE A 134 20.86 -41.84 -69.82
N ILE A 135 19.89 -41.70 -70.73
CA ILE A 135 18.52 -41.31 -70.37
C ILE A 135 17.87 -42.33 -69.42
N ILE A 136 18.07 -43.64 -69.67
CA ILE A 136 17.56 -44.69 -68.77
C ILE A 136 18.20 -44.58 -67.38
N VAL A 137 19.53 -44.41 -67.32
CA VAL A 137 20.25 -44.24 -66.04
C VAL A 137 19.75 -42.99 -65.29
N LEU A 138 19.55 -41.89 -66.01
CA LEU A 138 19.04 -40.64 -65.43
C LEU A 138 17.58 -40.77 -64.94
N LEU A 139 16.73 -41.51 -65.66
CA LEU A 139 15.36 -41.82 -65.23
C LEU A 139 15.37 -42.69 -63.95
N GLY A 140 16.24 -43.70 -63.88
CA GLY A 140 16.42 -44.51 -62.68
C GLY A 140 16.86 -43.67 -61.47
N TYR A 141 17.83 -42.77 -61.67
CA TYR A 141 18.26 -41.82 -60.64
C TYR A 141 17.12 -40.89 -60.19
N SER A 142 16.34 -40.38 -61.15
CA SER A 142 15.19 -39.52 -60.87
C SER A 142 14.11 -40.24 -60.07
N ALA A 143 13.81 -41.49 -60.41
CA ALA A 143 12.87 -42.33 -59.66
C ALA A 143 13.35 -42.59 -58.22
N LEU A 144 14.64 -42.89 -58.04
CA LEU A 144 15.22 -43.07 -56.70
C LEU A 144 15.18 -41.76 -55.88
N SER A 145 15.41 -40.61 -56.53
CA SER A 145 15.32 -39.30 -55.87
C SER A 145 13.89 -38.96 -55.44
N LEU A 146 12.89 -39.32 -56.24
CA LEU A 146 11.48 -39.17 -55.88
C LEU A 146 11.09 -40.10 -54.73
N TYR A 147 11.59 -41.34 -54.73
CA TYR A 147 11.38 -42.30 -53.64
C TYR A 147 11.97 -41.77 -52.33
N GLN A 148 13.20 -41.24 -52.34
CA GLN A 148 13.80 -40.54 -51.20
C GLN A 148 12.91 -39.39 -50.69
N GLY A 149 12.29 -38.63 -51.60
CA GLY A 149 11.36 -37.57 -51.25
C GLY A 149 10.11 -38.08 -50.52
N LYS A 150 9.55 -39.22 -50.94
CA LYS A 150 8.43 -39.89 -50.25
C LYS A 150 8.82 -40.28 -48.83
N GLU A 151 9.95 -40.99 -48.66
CA GLU A 151 10.46 -41.42 -47.35
C GLU A 151 10.70 -40.23 -46.41
N GLY A 152 11.23 -39.12 -46.95
CA GLY A 152 11.39 -37.88 -46.17
C GLY A 152 10.06 -37.27 -45.73
N GLY A 153 9.03 -37.35 -46.57
CA GLY A 153 7.67 -36.93 -46.22
C GLY A 153 7.06 -37.82 -45.13
N GLU A 154 7.20 -39.14 -45.24
CA GLU A 154 6.74 -40.12 -44.25
C GLU A 154 7.36 -39.87 -42.87
N LEU A 155 8.65 -39.56 -42.84
CA LEU A 155 9.35 -39.21 -41.60
C LEU A 155 8.77 -37.99 -40.89
N ILE A 156 8.31 -37.00 -41.65
CA ILE A 156 7.70 -35.78 -41.11
C ILE A 156 6.24 -36.02 -40.73
N TYR A 157 5.45 -36.61 -41.63
CA TYR A 157 4.00 -36.70 -41.48
C TYR A 157 3.53 -37.86 -40.60
N GLU A 158 4.23 -39.01 -40.61
CA GLU A 158 3.84 -40.19 -39.84
C GLU A 158 4.59 -40.28 -38.52
N HIS A 159 5.89 -39.94 -38.52
CA HIS A 159 6.71 -40.04 -37.31
C HIS A 159 6.98 -38.69 -36.62
N GLY A 160 6.57 -37.57 -37.22
CA GLY A 160 6.64 -36.26 -36.58
C GLY A 160 8.04 -35.68 -36.46
N ALA A 161 8.98 -36.09 -37.33
CA ALA A 161 10.35 -35.56 -37.31
C ALA A 161 10.33 -34.03 -37.32
N ASN A 162 10.95 -33.42 -36.30
CA ASN A 162 11.01 -31.98 -36.05
C ASN A 162 9.68 -31.24 -35.84
N VAL A 163 8.53 -31.90 -35.96
CA VAL A 163 7.20 -31.32 -35.65
C VAL A 163 6.80 -31.66 -34.21
N ALA A 164 7.05 -32.89 -33.76
CA ALA A 164 6.71 -33.35 -32.41
C ALA A 164 7.34 -32.48 -31.31
N LYS A 165 8.59 -32.03 -31.53
CA LYS A 165 9.28 -31.13 -30.61
C LYS A 165 8.62 -29.76 -30.52
N VAL A 166 8.18 -29.22 -31.66
CA VAL A 166 7.49 -27.92 -31.71
C VAL A 166 6.17 -28.01 -30.95
N THR A 167 5.37 -29.06 -31.17
CA THR A 167 4.12 -29.28 -30.42
C THR A 167 4.36 -29.37 -28.90
N GLN A 168 5.36 -30.13 -28.45
CA GLN A 168 5.69 -30.19 -27.02
C GLN A 168 6.14 -28.85 -26.43
N LEU A 169 6.82 -28.02 -27.21
CA LEU A 169 7.21 -26.68 -26.79
C LEU A 169 6.00 -25.74 -26.75
N ASP A 170 5.09 -25.83 -27.71
CA ASP A 170 3.85 -25.05 -27.75
C ASP A 170 2.92 -25.40 -26.58
N ASP A 171 2.76 -26.68 -26.24
CA ASP A 171 1.97 -27.11 -25.08
C ASP A 171 2.56 -26.54 -23.77
N LYS A 172 3.89 -26.62 -23.61
CA LYS A 172 4.57 -26.03 -22.44
C LYS A 172 4.45 -24.52 -22.39
N LEU A 173 4.44 -23.86 -23.56
CA LEU A 173 4.26 -22.41 -23.65
C LEU A 173 2.86 -22.03 -23.20
N PHE A 174 1.84 -22.79 -23.61
CA PHE A 174 0.46 -22.60 -23.19
C PHE A 174 0.29 -22.79 -21.67
N ASP A 175 0.82 -23.88 -21.10
CA ASP A 175 0.77 -24.14 -19.65
C ASP A 175 1.44 -23.00 -18.85
N LEU A 176 2.57 -22.48 -19.36
CA LEU A 176 3.30 -21.40 -18.72
C LEU A 176 2.55 -20.05 -18.81
N GLU A 177 1.87 -19.79 -19.94
CA GLU A 177 1.02 -18.62 -20.12
C GLU A 177 -0.20 -18.65 -19.19
N GLU A 178 -0.81 -19.82 -19.00
CA GLU A 178 -1.90 -20.02 -18.05
C GLU A 178 -1.44 -19.75 -16.61
N ALA A 179 -0.31 -20.33 -16.19
CA ALA A 179 0.27 -20.10 -14.87
C ALA A 179 0.63 -18.62 -14.64
N MET A 180 1.13 -17.91 -15.67
CA MET A 180 1.43 -16.48 -15.59
C MET A 180 0.15 -15.64 -15.40
N ASN A 181 -0.94 -16.00 -16.09
CA ASN A 181 -2.22 -15.32 -15.96
C ASN A 181 -2.86 -15.52 -14.57
N GLU A 182 -2.75 -16.74 -14.02
CA GLU A 182 -3.19 -17.03 -12.66
C GLU A 182 -2.40 -16.21 -11.62
N LEU A 183 -1.07 -16.15 -11.77
CA LEU A 183 -0.21 -15.37 -10.89
C LEU A 183 -0.53 -13.86 -10.95
N ASN A 184 -0.77 -13.32 -12.15
CA ASN A 184 -1.18 -11.93 -12.33
C ASN A 184 -2.53 -11.63 -11.66
N THR A 185 -3.48 -12.57 -11.72
CA THR A 185 -4.77 -12.45 -11.05
C THR A 185 -4.58 -12.38 -9.53
N SER A 186 -3.79 -13.31 -8.97
CA SER A 186 -3.46 -13.31 -7.54
C SER A 186 -2.73 -12.04 -7.10
N LEU A 187 -1.83 -11.50 -7.92
CA LEU A 187 -1.14 -10.24 -7.66
C LEU A 187 -2.13 -9.07 -7.54
N ASN A 188 -3.07 -8.97 -8.48
CA ASN A 188 -4.10 -7.92 -8.48
C ASN A 188 -5.02 -8.01 -7.25
N GLU A 189 -5.38 -9.22 -6.81
CA GLU A 189 -6.15 -9.44 -5.57
C GLU A 189 -5.37 -9.01 -4.33
N LYS A 190 -4.07 -9.29 -4.28
CA LYS A 190 -3.19 -8.85 -3.19
C LYS A 190 -3.03 -7.32 -3.19
N ASP A 191 -2.90 -6.69 -4.34
CA ASP A 191 -2.84 -5.22 -4.46
C ASP A 191 -4.13 -4.55 -3.97
N ALA A 192 -5.30 -5.14 -4.28
CA ALA A 192 -6.58 -4.68 -3.75
C ALA A 192 -6.61 -4.78 -2.21
N THR A 193 -6.12 -5.90 -1.67
CA THR A 193 -6.03 -6.13 -0.22
C THR A 193 -5.09 -5.12 0.45
N ILE A 194 -3.94 -4.83 -0.16
CA ILE A 194 -2.98 -3.83 0.34
C ILE A 194 -3.64 -2.46 0.41
N LYS A 195 -4.34 -2.02 -0.63
CA LYS A 195 -5.07 -0.72 -0.63
C LYS A 195 -6.11 -0.65 0.49
N THR A 196 -6.83 -1.74 0.75
CA THR A 196 -7.78 -1.79 1.88
C THR A 196 -7.06 -1.64 3.22
N LEU A 197 -5.92 -2.32 3.39
CA LEU A 197 -5.12 -2.22 4.62
C LEU A 197 -4.55 -0.81 4.83
N GLU A 198 -4.09 -0.14 3.77
CA GLU A 198 -3.59 1.24 3.83
C GLU A 198 -4.69 2.23 4.27
N ASN A 199 -5.91 2.09 3.75
CA ASN A 199 -7.05 2.91 4.16
C ASN A 199 -7.42 2.68 5.64
N ASN A 200 -7.40 1.42 6.09
CA ASN A 200 -7.65 1.08 7.49
C ASN A 200 -6.56 1.65 8.41
N LEU A 201 -5.30 1.60 7.99
CA LEU A 201 -4.17 2.15 8.74
C LEU A 201 -4.27 3.67 8.87
N THR A 202 -4.66 4.36 7.80
CA THR A 202 -4.92 5.81 7.82
C THR A 202 -6.05 6.16 8.79
N THR A 203 -7.13 5.37 8.80
CA THR A 203 -8.24 5.54 9.73
C THR A 203 -7.79 5.36 11.17
N LEU A 204 -7.01 4.31 11.47
CA LEU A 204 -6.46 4.06 12.80
C LEU A 204 -5.51 5.17 13.26
N GLN A 205 -4.74 5.76 12.36
CA GLN A 205 -3.89 6.92 12.69
C GLN A 205 -4.72 8.13 13.07
N SER A 206 -5.83 8.39 12.38
CA SER A 206 -6.72 9.51 12.73
C SER A 206 -7.38 9.34 14.10
N THR A 207 -7.86 8.13 14.43
CA THR A 207 -8.47 7.86 15.73
C THR A 207 -7.46 7.90 16.89
N LEU A 208 -6.20 7.56 16.62
CA LEU A 208 -5.13 7.71 17.61
C LEU A 208 -4.89 9.19 17.98
N LEU A 209 -4.90 10.10 16.99
CA LEU A 209 -4.77 11.53 17.24
C LEU A 209 -5.93 12.07 18.08
N ASP A 210 -7.16 11.64 17.79
CA ASP A 210 -8.34 12.02 18.58
C ASP A 210 -8.22 11.51 20.02
N THR A 211 -7.70 10.30 20.22
CA THR A 211 -7.47 9.73 21.56
C THR A 211 -6.44 10.55 22.34
N GLN A 212 -5.33 10.95 21.71
CA GLN A 212 -4.32 11.83 22.33
C GLN A 212 -4.89 13.20 22.69
N ALA A 213 -5.79 13.75 21.87
CA ALA A 213 -6.48 15.00 22.18
C ALA A 213 -7.41 14.86 23.40
N ILE A 214 -8.10 13.72 23.53
CA ILE A 214 -8.91 13.39 24.71
C ILE A 214 -8.02 13.26 25.96
N GLU A 215 -6.89 12.57 25.88
CA GLU A 215 -5.94 12.47 27.01
C GLU A 215 -5.46 13.85 27.47
N ALA A 216 -5.13 14.76 26.54
CA ALA A 216 -4.75 16.12 26.87
C ALA A 216 -5.89 16.91 27.57
N GLN A 217 -7.14 16.68 27.17
CA GLN A 217 -8.31 17.27 27.84
C GLN A 217 -8.50 16.71 29.25
N ILE A 218 -8.31 15.40 29.46
CA ILE A 218 -8.38 14.76 30.78
C ILE A 218 -7.32 15.37 31.72
N VAL A 219 -6.09 15.56 31.25
CA VAL A 219 -5.03 16.20 32.04
C VAL A 219 -5.42 17.62 32.47
N LYS A 220 -5.97 18.44 31.56
CA LYS A 220 -6.46 19.79 31.89
C LYS A 220 -7.60 19.77 32.89
N LEU A 221 -8.53 18.82 32.75
CA LEU A 221 -9.66 18.67 33.65
C LEU A 221 -9.20 18.29 35.05
N ASN A 222 -8.25 17.35 35.17
CA ASN A 222 -7.66 16.94 36.45
C ASN A 222 -6.96 18.11 37.15
N ALA A 223 -6.16 18.90 36.41
CA ALA A 223 -5.53 20.10 36.98
C ALA A 223 -6.57 21.12 37.49
N THR A 224 -7.70 21.26 36.78
CA THR A 224 -8.80 22.13 37.20
C THR A 224 -9.48 21.59 38.47
N ILE A 225 -9.70 20.28 38.55
CA ILE A 225 -10.26 19.62 39.74
C ILE A 225 -9.35 19.81 40.95
N GLU A 226 -8.03 19.66 40.79
CA GLU A 226 -7.05 19.89 41.85
C GLU A 226 -7.09 21.34 42.35
N ALA A 227 -7.11 22.32 41.43
CA ALA A 227 -7.21 23.73 41.77
C ALA A 227 -8.51 24.06 42.54
N LEU A 228 -9.65 23.59 42.05
CA LEU A 228 -10.95 23.76 42.73
C LEU A 228 -10.99 23.06 44.09
N THR A 229 -10.31 21.92 44.24
CA THR A 229 -10.21 21.21 45.52
C THR A 229 -9.38 22.01 46.54
N GLN A 230 -8.29 22.64 46.10
CA GLN A 230 -7.50 23.54 46.94
C GLN A 230 -8.33 24.77 47.33
N GLU A 231 -9.00 25.41 46.38
CA GLU A 231 -9.87 26.57 46.64
C GLU A 231 -10.96 26.25 47.67
N LYS A 232 -11.66 25.11 47.50
CA LYS A 232 -12.65 24.63 48.49
C LYS A 232 -12.03 24.45 49.87
N THR A 233 -10.80 23.94 49.95
CA THR A 233 -10.11 23.74 51.23
C THR A 233 -9.80 25.08 51.90
N THR A 234 -9.30 26.06 51.15
CA THR A 234 -9.06 27.44 51.63
C THR A 234 -10.35 28.09 52.12
N LEU A 235 -11.42 28.05 51.31
CA LEU A 235 -12.73 28.61 51.70
C LEU A 235 -13.28 27.94 52.97
N THR A 236 -13.09 26.63 53.11
CA THR A 236 -13.50 25.90 54.32
C THR A 236 -12.75 26.40 55.57
N GLN A 237 -11.45 26.67 55.43
CA GLN A 237 -10.63 27.24 56.51
C GLN A 237 -11.06 28.68 56.84
N GLU A 238 -11.32 29.51 55.83
CA GLU A 238 -11.81 30.89 56.02
C GLU A 238 -13.15 30.92 56.74
N VAL A 239 -14.11 30.08 56.33
CA VAL A 239 -15.42 29.96 57.00
C VAL A 239 -15.27 29.51 58.45
N ALA A 240 -14.38 28.56 58.74
CA ALA A 240 -14.08 28.14 60.12
C ALA A 240 -13.45 29.27 60.95
N GLY A 241 -12.56 30.07 60.34
CA GLY A 241 -11.97 31.26 60.95
C GLY A 241 -13.00 32.33 61.29
N LEU A 242 -13.84 32.68 60.30
CA LEU A 242 -14.94 33.64 60.48
C LEU A 242 -15.94 33.19 61.54
N LYS A 243 -16.25 31.88 61.60
CA LYS A 243 -17.12 31.33 62.64
C LYS A 243 -16.54 31.51 64.04
N THR A 244 -15.23 31.33 64.19
CA THR A 244 -14.52 31.57 65.46
C THR A 244 -14.56 33.05 65.83
N GLN A 245 -14.25 33.94 64.90
CA GLN A 245 -14.31 35.40 65.12
C GLN A 245 -15.70 35.87 65.55
N LEU A 246 -16.75 35.38 64.87
CA LEU A 246 -18.13 35.75 65.17
C LEU A 246 -18.58 35.23 66.55
N LEU A 247 -18.08 34.07 66.97
CA LEU A 247 -18.31 33.53 68.32
C LEU A 247 -17.63 34.40 69.39
N ASP A 248 -16.38 34.79 69.17
CA ASP A 248 -15.63 35.67 70.08
C ASP A 248 -16.31 37.04 70.22
N GLU A 249 -16.75 37.63 69.10
CA GLU A 249 -17.45 38.92 69.10
C GLU A 249 -18.83 38.84 69.77
N SER A 250 -19.57 37.75 69.55
CA SER A 250 -20.84 37.49 70.26
C SER A 250 -20.63 37.39 71.78
N ASN A 251 -19.58 36.70 72.23
CA ASN A 251 -19.25 36.60 73.65
C ASN A 251 -18.84 37.95 74.23
N LYS A 252 -18.08 38.76 73.49
CA LYS A 252 -17.70 40.12 73.89
C LYS A 252 -18.92 41.04 74.03
N LEU A 253 -19.84 40.99 73.07
CA LEU A 253 -21.10 41.74 73.12
C LEU A 253 -21.96 41.33 74.32
N LYS A 254 -22.10 40.03 74.60
CA LYS A 254 -22.81 39.55 75.81
C LYS A 254 -22.18 40.06 77.11
N ALA A 255 -20.84 40.09 77.18
CA ALA A 255 -20.15 40.63 78.34
C ALA A 255 -20.39 42.15 78.50
N GLN A 256 -20.41 42.89 77.38
CA GLN A 256 -20.76 44.32 77.39
C GLN A 256 -22.21 44.56 77.81
N GLU A 257 -23.15 43.76 77.31
CA GLU A 257 -24.57 43.81 77.69
C GLU A 257 -24.74 43.58 79.20
N SER A 258 -24.14 42.52 79.74
CA SER A 258 -24.17 42.25 81.19
C SER A 258 -23.62 43.41 82.03
N ASN A 259 -22.52 44.02 81.60
CA ASN A 259 -21.93 45.17 82.29
C ASN A 259 -22.84 46.42 82.21
N ALA A 260 -23.44 46.70 81.05
CA ALA A 260 -24.40 47.78 80.88
C ALA A 260 -25.66 47.58 81.74
N THR A 261 -26.18 46.34 81.83
CA THR A 261 -27.29 46.00 82.73
C THR A 261 -26.91 46.26 84.19
N GLU A 262 -25.71 45.87 84.61
CA GLU A 262 -25.23 46.13 85.98
C GLU A 262 -25.12 47.64 86.27
N GLN A 263 -24.57 48.42 85.33
CA GLN A 263 -24.51 49.87 85.43
C GLN A 263 -25.90 50.52 85.52
N ASN A 264 -26.84 50.10 84.67
CA ASN A 264 -28.22 50.59 84.70
C ASN A 264 -28.90 50.31 86.04
N ASN A 265 -28.71 49.12 86.61
CA ASN A 265 -29.24 48.80 87.94
C ASN A 265 -28.64 49.69 89.03
N LYS A 266 -27.33 49.96 88.98
CA LYS A 266 -26.68 50.91 89.91
C LYS A 266 -27.25 52.33 89.78
N LEU A 267 -27.42 52.82 88.55
CA LEU A 267 -28.04 54.13 88.29
C LEU A 267 -29.49 54.19 88.78
N LEU A 268 -30.27 53.12 88.58
CA LEU A 268 -31.66 53.04 89.05
C LEU A 268 -31.74 53.16 90.58
N GLU A 269 -30.86 52.47 91.30
CA GLU A 269 -30.76 52.59 92.77
C GLU A 269 -30.34 53.99 93.21
N GLN A 270 -29.42 54.64 92.48
CA GLN A 270 -29.08 56.04 92.73
C GLN A 270 -30.27 56.99 92.51
N ILE A 271 -31.05 56.78 91.44
CA ILE A 271 -32.27 57.57 91.15
C ILE A 271 -33.29 57.42 92.28
N LYS A 272 -33.60 56.20 92.71
CA LYS A 272 -34.50 55.96 93.85
C LYS A 272 -34.02 56.67 95.12
N GLY A 273 -32.70 56.64 95.37
CA GLY A 273 -32.09 57.35 96.49
C GLY A 273 -32.31 58.87 96.41
N LEU A 274 -32.12 59.46 95.23
CA LEU A 274 -32.36 60.88 94.98
C LEU A 274 -33.85 61.25 95.08
N GLU A 275 -34.76 60.40 94.58
CA GLU A 275 -36.21 60.60 94.71
C GLU A 275 -36.64 60.65 96.18
N ALA A 276 -36.12 59.76 97.01
CA ALA A 276 -36.37 59.77 98.45
C ALA A 276 -35.87 61.06 99.12
N GLN A 277 -34.70 61.57 98.70
CA GLN A 277 -34.18 62.86 99.17
C GLN A 277 -35.09 64.03 98.74
N ILE A 278 -35.57 64.03 97.49
CA ILE A 278 -36.50 65.06 96.98
C ILE A 278 -37.80 65.06 97.79
N GLN A 279 -38.37 63.88 98.08
CA GLN A 279 -39.57 63.77 98.91
C GLN A 279 -39.34 64.29 100.34
N ALA A 280 -38.20 63.98 100.94
CA ALA A 280 -37.83 64.50 102.25
C ALA A 280 -37.74 66.03 102.24
N ILE A 281 -37.08 66.60 101.23
CA ILE A 281 -36.98 68.06 101.03
C ILE A 281 -38.37 68.67 100.79
N GLN A 282 -39.25 68.04 100.02
CA GLN A 282 -40.62 68.52 99.82
C GLN A 282 -41.43 68.50 101.11
N ALA A 283 -41.29 67.45 101.93
CA ALA A 283 -41.93 67.39 103.24
C ALA A 283 -41.41 68.48 104.19
N GLU A 284 -40.10 68.74 104.20
CA GLU A 284 -39.51 69.86 104.93
C GLU A 284 -40.01 71.21 104.41
N LYS A 285 -40.10 71.39 103.09
CA LYS A 285 -40.67 72.58 102.48
C LYS A 285 -42.14 72.78 102.89
N SER A 286 -42.96 71.73 102.91
CA SER A 286 -44.35 71.82 103.38
C SER A 286 -44.42 72.20 104.85
N LYS A 287 -43.58 71.62 105.71
CA LYS A 287 -43.47 72.03 107.13
C LYS A 287 -43.09 73.51 107.25
N ALA A 288 -42.11 73.96 106.48
CA ALA A 288 -41.70 75.35 106.44
C ALA A 288 -42.81 76.27 105.93
N GLN A 289 -43.58 75.86 104.91
CA GLN A 289 -44.76 76.60 104.43
C GLN A 289 -45.84 76.71 105.50
N THR A 290 -46.18 75.62 106.19
CA THR A 290 -47.14 75.64 107.31
C THR A 290 -46.64 76.54 108.44
N TYR A 291 -45.34 76.49 108.74
CA TYR A 291 -44.73 77.36 109.74
C TYR A 291 -44.80 78.84 109.34
N ILE A 292 -44.51 79.17 108.07
CA ILE A 292 -44.66 80.51 107.50
C ILE A 292 -46.13 80.96 107.55
N GLU A 293 -47.09 80.12 107.17
CA GLU A 293 -48.52 80.43 107.26
C GLU A 293 -48.95 80.72 108.70
N THR A 294 -48.46 79.93 109.65
CA THR A 294 -48.73 80.12 111.09
C THR A 294 -48.18 81.46 111.55
N LEU A 295 -46.91 81.75 111.27
CA LEU A 295 -46.29 83.05 111.56
C LEU A 295 -47.00 84.21 110.86
N THR A 296 -47.47 84.02 109.63
CA THR A 296 -48.21 85.05 108.87
C THR A 296 -49.56 85.33 109.52
N LYS A 297 -50.22 84.29 110.04
CA LYS A 297 -51.49 84.38 110.77
C LYS A 297 -51.31 85.02 112.14
N GLU A 298 -50.25 84.67 112.86
CA GLU A 298 -49.83 85.33 114.10
C GLU A 298 -49.49 86.81 113.86
N LEU A 299 -48.88 87.13 112.72
CA LEU A 299 -48.54 88.51 112.32
C LEU A 299 -49.79 89.32 111.90
N GLU A 300 -50.77 88.70 111.26
CA GLU A 300 -52.09 89.30 110.97
C GLU A 300 -52.95 89.47 112.25
N GLU A 301 -52.89 88.52 113.19
CA GLU A 301 -53.52 88.66 114.52
C GLU A 301 -52.83 89.75 115.35
N ALA A 302 -51.50 89.84 115.32
CA ALA A 302 -50.74 90.91 115.96
C ALA A 302 -51.04 92.28 115.32
N LYS A 303 -51.25 92.35 114.00
CA LYS A 303 -51.69 93.57 113.30
C LYS A 303 -53.09 94.01 113.68
N LYS A 304 -53.97 93.11 114.12
CA LYS A 304 -55.33 93.46 114.59
C LYS A 304 -55.36 94.12 115.98
N ILE A 305 -54.26 94.08 116.73
CA ILE A 305 -54.20 94.58 118.11
C ILE A 305 -53.55 95.97 118.23
N VAL A 306 -52.90 96.51 117.19
CA VAL A 306 -52.16 97.78 117.34
C VAL A 306 -52.37 98.75 116.17
N THR A 307 -53.16 99.78 116.45
CA THR A 307 -53.22 101.10 115.82
C THR A 307 -51.84 101.77 115.72
N THR A 308 -51.43 102.16 114.48
CA THR A 308 -50.75 103.40 113.97
C THR A 308 -49.73 104.19 114.83
N PRO A 309 -48.88 105.11 114.27
CA PRO A 309 -48.16 105.24 112.98
C PRO A 309 -46.64 105.63 113.15
N ALA A 310 -45.83 105.65 112.06
CA ALA A 310 -44.74 106.62 111.73
C ALA A 310 -43.69 106.01 110.76
N THR A 311 -43.62 106.38 109.47
CA THR A 311 -42.78 107.41 108.79
C THR A 311 -41.29 107.11 108.57
N GLN A 312 -40.86 107.32 107.30
CA GLN A 312 -39.52 107.65 106.75
C GLN A 312 -38.52 106.52 106.42
N GLU A 313 -38.24 106.28 105.12
CA GLU A 313 -37.14 106.86 104.28
C GLU A 313 -35.79 106.15 104.53
N THR A 314 -35.15 105.39 103.61
CA THR A 314 -34.41 105.92 102.45
C THR A 314 -33.72 104.81 101.62
N LYS A 315 -33.59 105.08 100.31
CA LYS A 315 -32.54 104.73 99.30
C LYS A 315 -31.28 103.92 99.70
N SER A 316 -30.88 103.01 98.79
CA SER A 316 -29.55 102.91 98.13
C SER A 316 -29.44 101.56 97.38
N GLN A 317 -29.42 101.43 96.05
CA GLN A 317 -28.39 101.78 95.04
C GLN A 317 -27.30 100.68 94.81
N GLY A 318 -27.15 100.26 93.54
CA GLY A 318 -25.97 99.60 92.93
C GLY A 318 -25.99 98.06 92.95
N GLY A 319 -26.13 97.35 91.83
CA GLY A 319 -25.12 97.13 90.77
C GLY A 319 -24.49 95.73 91.01
N ASN A 320 -23.98 94.93 90.07
CA ASN A 320 -23.73 94.94 88.63
C ASN A 320 -23.09 93.57 88.32
N THR A 321 -23.23 93.04 87.08
CA THR A 321 -22.30 92.11 86.38
C THR A 321 -22.02 90.71 86.97
N ARG A 322 -21.60 89.64 86.29
CA ARG A 322 -21.31 89.20 84.89
C ARG A 322 -20.64 87.82 85.10
N GLY A 323 -21.21 86.71 84.67
CA GLY A 323 -20.71 85.98 83.51
C GLY A 323 -19.76 84.80 83.82
N VAL A 324 -19.64 83.93 82.81
CA VAL A 324 -18.49 83.06 82.43
C VAL A 324 -18.60 81.54 82.69
N ARG A 325 -18.85 80.87 81.56
CA ARG A 325 -18.21 79.68 80.93
C ARG A 325 -17.96 78.37 81.70
N GLY A 326 -18.28 77.30 80.95
CA GLY A 326 -17.70 75.96 80.94
C GLY A 326 -18.34 75.18 79.81
#